data_AF-A0A673ADP9-F1
#
_entry.id   AF-A0A673ADP9-F1
#
_cell.length_a   1.000
_cell.length_b   1.000
_cell.length_c   1.000
_cell.angle_alpha   90.00
_cell.angle_beta   90.00
_cell.angle_gamma   90.00
#
_symmetry.space_group_name_H-M   'P 1'
#
loop_
_entity.id
_entity.type
_entity.pdbx_description
1 polymer ?
#
loop_
_entity_poly.entity_id
_entity_poly.type
_entity_poly.pdbx_seq_one_letter_code
_entity_poly.pdbx_strand_id
1 'polypeptide(L)'
;MIRPGCVSCLSLVLIFRKVCITCGCSTINHTPGSDVEDDQRMGRLLTDSPCSHLTAKVKGGGGLRMYKRNQMIVTNPVVSRKDPTFNTTTYEWAPAGLNQKWYWNAMQYMEFLPESRRPVSGTNGAMERRRQLLRQLPVYDHDPMKCTSLDTDDQISSMLLFVKQYKQDVLGVGEVALPGEAGALREAANQRSAKETKAKVPPTPVQTKPGV
;
A
#
# COMPACT_ATOMS: atom_id res chain seq x y z
N MET A 1 -25.55 2.39 -6.42
CA MET A 1 -25.45 2.92 -7.80
C MET A 1 -24.73 4.25 -7.74
N ILE A 2 -23.73 4.49 -8.60
CA ILE A 2 -23.06 5.80 -8.71
C ILE A 2 -23.98 6.70 -9.55
N ARG A 3 -24.36 7.87 -9.04
CA ARG A 3 -25.21 8.81 -9.80
C ARG A 3 -24.40 9.50 -10.91
N PRO A 4 -24.92 9.67 -12.14
CA PRO A 4 -24.17 10.19 -13.28
C PRO A 4 -23.84 11.70 -13.23
N GLY A 5 -24.02 12.38 -12.09
CA GLY A 5 -23.81 13.83 -11.94
C GLY A 5 -22.57 14.24 -11.13
N CYS A 6 -21.74 13.32 -10.64
CA CYS A 6 -20.67 13.66 -9.68
C CYS A 6 -19.44 14.40 -10.27
N VAL A 7 -19.35 14.57 -11.59
CA VAL A 7 -18.21 15.21 -12.27
C VAL A 7 -18.13 16.73 -12.10
N SER A 8 -19.20 17.40 -11.67
CA SER A 8 -19.26 18.88 -11.53
C SER A 8 -19.09 19.41 -10.11
N CYS A 9 -18.85 18.54 -9.12
CA CYS A 9 -18.74 18.93 -7.70
C CYS A 9 -17.34 19.44 -7.35
N LEU A 10 -17.02 20.67 -7.80
CA LEU A 10 -15.75 21.37 -7.54
C LEU A 10 -15.56 21.86 -6.08
N SER A 11 -16.57 21.75 -5.23
CA SER A 11 -16.56 22.30 -3.87
C SER A 11 -16.66 21.21 -2.80
N LEU A 12 -15.53 20.93 -2.14
CA LEU A 12 -15.41 20.02 -0.99
C LEU A 12 -15.95 20.67 0.29
N VAL A 13 -17.27 20.75 0.42
CA VAL A 13 -17.91 21.02 1.72
C VAL A 13 -18.32 19.67 2.33
N LEU A 14 -17.72 19.33 3.47
CA LEU A 14 -17.88 18.07 4.18
C LEU A 14 -18.43 18.34 5.59
N ILE A 15 -19.64 17.87 5.89
CA ILE A 15 -20.25 17.93 7.22
C ILE A 15 -20.35 16.52 7.79
N PHE A 16 -19.80 16.30 8.99
CA PHE A 16 -19.90 15.19 9.98
C PHE A 16 -19.95 13.71 9.55
N ARG A 17 -20.27 13.36 8.29
CA ARG A 17 -20.26 12.00 7.72
C ARG A 17 -19.28 11.84 6.55
N LYS A 18 -18.43 12.84 6.28
CA LYS A 18 -17.40 12.85 5.21
C LYS A 18 -18.00 12.54 3.82
N VAL A 19 -19.22 13.02 3.59
CA VAL A 19 -19.95 13.00 2.31
C VAL A 19 -20.04 14.40 1.73
N CYS A 20 -20.04 14.51 0.41
CA CYS A 20 -20.26 15.76 -0.31
C CYS A 20 -21.72 16.22 -0.13
N ILE A 21 -21.92 17.48 0.25
CA ILE A 21 -23.26 18.06 0.44
C ILE A 21 -24.08 18.06 -0.86
N THR A 22 -23.45 18.27 -2.01
CA THR A 22 -24.14 18.40 -3.31
C THR A 22 -24.74 17.08 -3.81
N CYS A 23 -24.10 15.93 -3.56
CA CYS A 23 -24.51 14.65 -4.14
C CYS A 23 -24.63 13.48 -3.13
N GLY A 24 -24.36 13.72 -1.85
CA GLY A 24 -24.44 12.71 -0.78
C GLY A 24 -23.39 11.59 -0.86
N CYS A 25 -22.48 11.63 -1.83
CA CYS A 25 -21.46 10.60 -2.03
C CYS A 25 -20.29 10.81 -1.06
N SER A 26 -19.67 9.71 -0.57
CA SER A 26 -18.45 9.81 0.23
C SER A 26 -17.28 10.35 -0.60
N THR A 27 -16.29 10.95 0.07
CA THR A 27 -15.07 11.48 -0.57
C THR A 27 -14.36 10.46 -1.48
N ILE A 28 -14.49 9.17 -1.19
CA ILE A 28 -13.91 8.06 -1.96
C ILE A 28 -14.64 7.84 -3.31
N ASN A 29 -15.92 8.24 -3.40
CA ASN A 29 -16.70 8.17 -4.63
C ASN A 29 -16.55 9.43 -5.50
N HIS A 30 -16.04 10.54 -4.94
CA HIS A 30 -15.44 11.62 -5.73
C HIS A 30 -14.11 11.14 -6.31
N THR A 31 -13.52 11.92 -7.21
CA THR A 31 -12.26 11.60 -7.90
C THR A 31 -11.22 11.13 -6.88
N PRO A 32 -10.89 9.82 -6.84
CA PRO A 32 -9.89 9.35 -5.88
C PRO A 32 -8.55 10.01 -6.23
N GLY A 33 -7.71 10.23 -5.22
CA GLY A 33 -6.54 11.11 -5.29
C GLY A 33 -5.48 10.69 -6.31
N SER A 34 -4.34 11.38 -6.33
CA SER A 34 -3.23 11.01 -7.22
C SER A 34 -2.43 9.81 -6.72
N ASP A 35 -1.71 9.14 -7.63
CA ASP A 35 -0.80 8.03 -7.32
C ASP A 35 0.25 8.41 -6.28
N VAL A 36 0.69 9.66 -6.31
CA VAL A 36 1.61 10.26 -5.35
C VAL A 36 0.99 10.34 -3.95
N GLU A 37 -0.27 10.76 -3.84
CA GLU A 37 -0.97 10.84 -2.55
C GLU A 37 -1.21 9.48 -1.92
N ASP A 38 -1.57 8.47 -2.71
CA ASP A 38 -1.75 7.11 -2.21
C ASP A 38 -0.42 6.47 -1.80
N ASP A 39 0.66 6.67 -2.57
CA ASP A 39 1.99 6.24 -2.17
C ASP A 39 2.46 6.93 -0.89
N GLN A 40 2.06 8.20 -0.69
CA GLN A 40 2.35 8.94 0.53
C GLN A 40 1.54 8.41 1.74
N ARG A 41 0.27 8.03 1.54
CA ARG A 41 -0.58 7.41 2.57
C ARG A 41 -0.05 6.04 2.97
N MET A 42 0.21 5.17 1.99
CA MET A 42 0.82 3.86 2.21
C MET A 42 2.22 3.96 2.80
N GLY A 43 3.01 4.94 2.36
CA GLY A 43 4.31 5.28 2.93
C GLY A 43 4.21 5.63 4.42
N ARG A 44 3.29 6.50 4.82
CA ARG A 44 3.02 6.82 6.23
C ARG A 44 2.56 5.61 7.05
N LEU A 45 1.70 4.75 6.50
CA LEU A 45 1.24 3.53 7.19
C LEU A 45 2.40 2.57 7.46
N LEU A 46 3.21 2.25 6.45
CA LEU A 46 4.29 1.27 6.52
C LEU A 46 5.57 1.81 7.21
N THR A 47 5.70 3.12 7.39
CA THR A 47 6.82 3.72 8.12
C THR A 47 6.75 3.36 9.61
N ASP A 48 7.92 3.07 10.19
CA ASP A 48 8.16 2.61 11.57
C ASP A 48 7.54 1.24 11.92
N SER A 49 7.19 0.45 10.89
CA SER A 49 6.78 -0.95 10.98
C SER A 49 7.87 -1.92 10.47
N PRO A 50 7.76 -3.24 10.73
CA PRO A 50 8.57 -4.27 10.07
C PRO A 50 8.49 -4.22 8.52
N CYS A 51 7.36 -3.76 7.98
CA CYS A 51 7.12 -3.61 6.55
C CYS A 51 7.75 -2.34 5.93
N SER A 52 8.51 -1.55 6.69
CA SER A 52 9.11 -0.29 6.23
C SER A 52 10.08 -0.43 5.04
N HIS A 53 10.60 -1.64 4.78
CA HIS A 53 11.42 -1.96 3.61
C HIS A 53 10.68 -1.75 2.26
N LEU A 54 9.34 -1.83 2.27
CA LEU A 54 8.46 -1.52 1.13
C LEU A 54 8.32 -0.02 0.84
N THR A 55 9.02 0.84 1.60
CA THR A 55 9.03 2.29 1.38
C THR A 55 10.38 2.79 0.85
N ALA A 56 10.37 3.93 0.17
CA ALA A 56 11.54 4.69 -0.23
C ALA A 56 11.53 6.07 0.46
N LYS A 57 12.68 6.51 0.98
CA LYS A 57 12.83 7.86 1.57
C LYS A 57 13.00 8.88 0.44
N VAL A 58 12.20 9.94 0.47
CA VAL A 58 12.27 11.03 -0.52
C VAL A 58 13.43 11.96 -0.18
N LYS A 59 14.32 12.24 -1.15
CA LYS A 59 15.40 13.23 -0.98
C LYS A 59 14.79 14.63 -0.77
N GLY A 60 15.28 15.38 0.22
CA GLY A 60 14.78 16.72 0.56
C GLY A 60 13.40 16.75 1.27
N GLY A 61 12.64 15.66 1.27
CA GLY A 61 11.26 15.62 1.79
C GLY A 61 11.10 15.59 3.30
N GLY A 62 12.02 16.14 4.11
CA GLY A 62 11.86 16.25 5.56
C GLY A 62 11.68 14.93 6.33
N GLY A 63 12.12 13.79 5.76
CA GLY A 63 11.87 12.45 6.33
C GLY A 63 10.72 11.68 5.69
N LEU A 64 9.96 12.30 4.78
CA LEU A 64 8.87 11.66 4.05
C LEU A 64 9.30 10.37 3.35
N ARG A 65 8.45 9.35 3.47
CA ARG A 65 8.58 8.06 2.80
C ARG A 65 7.38 7.83 1.88
N MET A 66 7.65 7.30 0.69
CA MET A 66 6.64 6.88 -0.28
C MET A 66 6.66 5.36 -0.38
N TYR A 67 5.49 4.75 -0.60
CA TYR A 67 5.40 3.34 -0.92
C TYR A 67 6.07 3.03 -2.26
N LYS A 68 6.80 1.92 -2.33
CA LYS A 68 7.30 1.36 -3.59
C LYS A 68 6.16 0.58 -4.24
N ARG A 69 5.30 1.28 -4.99
CA ARG A 69 4.23 0.63 -5.76
C ARG A 69 4.85 -0.37 -6.75
N ASN A 70 4.49 -1.64 -6.61
CA ASN A 70 4.76 -2.63 -7.65
C ASN A 70 3.72 -2.46 -8.76
N GLN A 71 4.15 -2.66 -10.01
CA GLN A 71 3.27 -2.78 -11.17
C GLN A 71 3.57 -4.10 -11.89
N MET A 72 2.59 -4.65 -12.60
CA MET A 72 2.77 -5.86 -13.42
C MET A 72 2.54 -5.48 -14.88
N ILE A 73 3.58 -5.58 -15.69
CA ILE A 73 3.55 -5.27 -17.12
C ILE A 73 3.50 -6.58 -17.87
N VAL A 74 2.48 -6.75 -18.70
CA VAL A 74 2.16 -8.00 -19.41
C VAL A 74 2.25 -7.75 -20.90
N THR A 75 3.28 -8.30 -21.54
CA THR A 75 3.49 -8.18 -22.99
C THR A 75 3.06 -9.46 -23.69
N ASN A 76 1.88 -9.44 -24.31
CA ASN A 76 1.37 -10.55 -25.12
C ASN A 76 1.84 -10.40 -26.57
N PRO A 77 2.57 -11.39 -27.14
CA PRO A 77 2.93 -11.40 -28.55
C PRO A 77 1.69 -11.72 -29.40
N VAL A 78 1.34 -10.81 -30.31
CA VAL A 78 0.30 -11.00 -31.31
C VAL A 78 0.96 -11.51 -32.58
N VAL A 79 0.80 -12.80 -32.85
CA VAL A 79 1.34 -13.47 -34.05
C VAL A 79 0.49 -13.10 -35.28
N SER A 80 0.70 -11.89 -35.79
CA SER A 80 0.25 -11.52 -37.14
C SER A 80 1.26 -12.03 -38.17
N ARG A 81 0.78 -12.55 -39.32
CA ARG A 81 1.63 -13.17 -40.35
C ARG A 81 2.55 -12.19 -41.09
N LYS A 82 2.42 -10.88 -40.87
CA LYS A 82 3.23 -9.85 -41.57
C LYS A 82 4.21 -9.10 -40.67
N ASP A 83 3.84 -8.80 -39.42
CA ASP A 83 4.71 -8.14 -38.45
C ASP A 83 4.41 -8.63 -37.02
N PRO A 84 5.41 -9.04 -36.23
CA PRO A 84 5.20 -9.40 -34.83
C PRO A 84 4.82 -8.15 -34.02
N THR A 85 3.54 -8.05 -33.67
CA THR A 85 3.00 -6.93 -32.88
C THR A 85 2.94 -7.33 -31.42
N PHE A 86 3.33 -6.46 -30.50
CA PHE A 86 3.28 -6.74 -29.06
C PHE A 86 2.20 -5.88 -28.40
N ASN A 87 1.26 -6.51 -27.70
CA ASN A 87 0.27 -5.81 -26.88
C ASN A 87 0.75 -5.79 -25.42
N THR A 88 1.03 -4.59 -24.90
CA THR A 88 1.50 -4.39 -23.53
C THR A 88 0.37 -3.86 -22.64
N THR A 89 -0.05 -4.68 -21.66
CA THR A 89 -1.04 -4.32 -20.65
C THR A 89 -0.35 -4.04 -19.31
N THR A 90 -0.55 -2.84 -18.75
CA THR A 90 -0.03 -2.48 -17.43
C THR A 90 -1.11 -2.64 -16.36
N TYR A 91 -0.80 -3.35 -15.30
CA TYR A 91 -1.60 -3.44 -14.08
C TYR A 91 -0.94 -2.62 -12.97
N GLU A 92 -1.71 -1.79 -12.27
CA GLU A 92 -1.22 -0.85 -11.25
C GLU A 92 -0.73 -1.51 -9.94
N TRP A 93 -0.89 -2.84 -9.82
CA TRP A 93 -0.44 -3.77 -8.75
C TRP A 93 -0.83 -5.20 -9.21
N ALA A 94 -0.06 -6.30 -9.10
CA ALA A 94 1.24 -6.62 -8.50
C ALA A 94 1.37 -6.66 -6.95
N PRO A 95 1.18 -7.84 -6.32
CA PRO A 95 1.60 -8.12 -4.93
C PRO A 95 3.08 -7.78 -4.63
N ALA A 96 3.44 -7.75 -3.34
CA ALA A 96 4.83 -7.66 -2.91
C ALA A 96 5.59 -8.97 -3.22
N GLY A 97 6.90 -8.88 -3.52
CA GLY A 97 7.76 -10.07 -3.66
C GLY A 97 7.64 -10.85 -4.99
N LEU A 98 7.41 -10.19 -6.13
CA LEU A 98 7.40 -10.88 -7.44
C LEU A 98 8.82 -11.35 -7.87
N ASN A 99 9.18 -12.60 -7.53
CA ASN A 99 10.16 -13.39 -8.32
C ASN A 99 9.53 -13.84 -9.65
N GLN A 100 10.32 -14.29 -10.62
CA GLN A 100 9.84 -14.78 -11.94
C GLN A 100 8.71 -15.82 -11.84
N LYS A 101 8.78 -16.77 -10.91
CA LYS A 101 7.73 -17.79 -10.66
C LYS A 101 6.36 -17.16 -10.32
N TRP A 102 6.36 -16.02 -9.63
CA TRP A 102 5.15 -15.35 -9.14
C TRP A 102 4.44 -14.52 -10.19
N TYR A 103 5.11 -14.16 -11.28
CA TYR A 103 4.48 -13.46 -12.40
C TYR A 103 3.32 -14.29 -12.98
N TRP A 104 3.50 -15.60 -13.14
CA TRP A 104 2.43 -16.50 -13.61
C TRP A 104 1.29 -16.62 -12.58
N ASN A 105 1.61 -16.72 -11.28
CA ASN A 105 0.60 -16.76 -10.21
C ASN A 105 -0.22 -15.45 -10.15
N ALA A 106 0.43 -14.30 -10.34
CA ALA A 106 -0.22 -13.00 -10.39
C ALA A 106 -1.12 -12.87 -11.63
N MET A 107 -0.70 -13.43 -12.79
CA MET A 107 -1.54 -13.53 -13.99
C MET A 107 -2.81 -14.33 -13.74
N GLN A 108 -2.71 -15.57 -13.23
CA GLN A 108 -3.89 -16.38 -12.92
C GLN A 108 -4.83 -15.66 -11.94
N TYR A 109 -4.30 -14.98 -10.92
CA TYR A 109 -5.12 -14.18 -10.00
C TYR A 109 -5.89 -13.06 -10.71
N MET A 110 -5.26 -12.33 -11.65
CA MET A 110 -5.96 -11.29 -12.43
C MET A 110 -7.03 -11.88 -13.34
N GLU A 111 -6.81 -13.07 -13.91
CA GLU A 111 -7.80 -13.77 -14.74
C GLU A 111 -9.07 -14.11 -13.95
N PHE A 112 -8.94 -14.57 -12.70
CA PHE A 112 -10.07 -14.83 -11.79
C PHE A 112 -10.84 -13.57 -11.37
N LEU A 113 -10.26 -12.36 -11.50
CA LEU A 113 -11.01 -11.13 -11.30
C LEU A 113 -11.90 -10.84 -12.52
N PRO A 114 -13.18 -10.44 -12.33
CA PRO A 114 -14.02 -9.92 -13.40
C PRO A 114 -13.32 -8.75 -14.09
N GLU A 115 -13.44 -8.65 -15.41
CA GLU A 115 -12.73 -7.65 -16.24
C GLU A 115 -12.94 -6.22 -15.75
N SER A 116 -14.18 -5.89 -15.34
CA SER A 116 -14.56 -4.59 -14.76
C SER A 116 -13.88 -4.25 -13.43
N ARG A 117 -13.21 -5.22 -12.79
CA ARG A 117 -12.47 -5.07 -11.52
C ARG A 117 -10.96 -5.33 -11.68
N ARG A 118 -10.47 -5.72 -12.85
CA ARG A 118 -9.03 -5.90 -13.09
C ARG A 118 -8.34 -4.53 -12.99
N PRO A 119 -7.23 -4.40 -12.23
CA PRO A 119 -6.58 -3.12 -11.96
C PRO A 119 -5.67 -2.67 -13.12
N VAL A 120 -6.19 -2.72 -14.35
CA VAL A 120 -5.48 -2.31 -15.58
C VAL A 120 -5.45 -0.78 -15.66
N SER A 121 -4.29 -0.21 -15.95
CA SER A 121 -4.08 1.24 -15.97
C SER A 121 -5.08 1.98 -16.87
N GLY A 122 -5.65 3.06 -16.35
CA GLY A 122 -6.65 3.88 -17.05
C GLY A 122 -8.07 3.29 -17.13
N THR A 123 -8.31 2.10 -16.56
CA THR A 123 -9.65 1.47 -16.56
C THR A 123 -10.48 1.77 -15.32
N ASN A 124 -11.80 1.50 -15.40
CA ASN A 124 -12.68 1.53 -14.22
C ASN A 124 -12.23 0.58 -13.10
N GLY A 125 -11.57 -0.54 -13.42
CA GLY A 125 -11.10 -1.50 -12.42
C GLY A 125 -9.91 -0.99 -11.61
N ALA A 126 -9.00 -0.23 -12.23
CA ALA A 126 -7.96 0.53 -11.53
C ALA A 126 -8.56 1.56 -10.56
N MET A 127 -9.52 2.36 -11.03
CA MET A 127 -10.23 3.31 -10.16
C MET A 127 -10.98 2.63 -9.02
N GLU A 128 -11.68 1.50 -9.25
CA GLU A 128 -12.38 0.81 -8.17
C GLU A 128 -11.42 0.18 -7.17
N ARG A 129 -10.31 -0.41 -7.63
CA ARG A 129 -9.23 -0.90 -6.76
C ARG A 129 -8.74 0.19 -5.80
N ARG A 130 -8.52 1.39 -6.33
CA ARG A 130 -8.13 2.59 -5.57
C ARG A 130 -9.18 3.00 -4.54
N ARG A 131 -10.47 2.98 -4.91
CA ARG A 131 -11.58 3.23 -3.98
C ARG A 131 -11.63 2.20 -2.86
N GLN A 132 -11.38 0.92 -3.16
CA GLN A 132 -11.33 -0.13 -2.15
C GLN A 132 -10.17 0.07 -1.17
N LEU A 133 -8.97 0.44 -1.66
CA LEU A 133 -7.82 0.77 -0.81
C LEU A 133 -8.16 1.92 0.17
N LEU A 134 -8.78 2.99 -0.33
CA LEU A 134 -9.19 4.14 0.49
C LEU A 134 -10.33 3.82 1.49
N ARG A 135 -11.15 2.80 1.23
CA ARG A 135 -12.16 2.28 2.18
C ARG A 135 -11.54 1.41 3.27
N GLN A 136 -10.52 0.62 2.92
CA GLN A 136 -9.85 -0.31 3.82
C GLN A 136 -8.84 0.36 4.75
N LEU A 137 -8.24 1.48 4.32
CA LEU A 137 -7.21 2.20 5.07
C LEU A 137 -7.58 3.69 5.23
N PRO A 138 -8.54 4.03 6.11
CA PRO A 138 -8.92 5.41 6.35
C PRO A 138 -7.80 6.17 7.07
N VAL A 139 -7.45 7.37 6.56
CA VAL A 139 -6.31 8.14 7.08
C VAL A 139 -6.45 8.50 8.57
N TYR A 140 -7.69 8.72 9.03
CA TYR A 140 -7.99 9.07 10.42
C TYR A 140 -7.82 7.91 11.42
N ASP A 141 -7.67 6.66 10.95
CA ASP A 141 -7.35 5.52 11.82
C ASP A 141 -5.85 5.48 12.19
N HIS A 142 -5.04 6.36 11.57
CA HIS A 142 -3.57 6.35 11.69
C HIS A 142 -2.94 7.74 11.90
N ASP A 143 -3.65 8.83 11.59
CA ASP A 143 -3.16 10.21 11.71
C ASP A 143 -4.08 11.02 12.66
N PRO A 144 -3.66 11.26 13.92
CA PRO A 144 -4.44 12.03 14.89
C PRO A 144 -4.82 13.43 14.37
N MET A 145 -3.96 14.05 13.54
CA MET A 145 -4.19 15.38 12.97
C MET A 145 -5.30 15.38 11.90
N LYS A 146 -5.88 14.22 11.57
CA LYS A 146 -7.06 14.05 10.68
C LYS A 146 -8.32 13.65 11.44
N CYS A 147 -8.25 13.53 12.77
CA CYS A 147 -9.40 13.33 13.63
C CYS A 147 -9.95 14.67 14.09
N THR A 148 -11.24 14.91 13.86
CA THR A 148 -11.96 16.15 14.24
C THR A 148 -12.60 16.04 15.63
N SER A 149 -12.13 15.12 16.46
CA SER A 149 -12.70 14.78 17.77
C SER A 149 -11.64 14.29 18.76
N LEU A 150 -10.37 14.63 18.50
CA LEU A 150 -9.25 14.43 19.41
C LEU A 150 -8.80 15.84 19.81
N ASP A 151 -9.53 16.42 20.76
CA ASP A 151 -9.43 17.84 21.10
C ASP A 151 -8.49 18.10 22.29
N THR A 152 -7.96 17.04 22.92
CA THR A 152 -7.02 17.11 24.04
C THR A 152 -5.71 16.39 23.76
N ASP A 153 -4.60 16.92 24.30
CA ASP A 153 -3.26 16.37 24.12
C ASP A 153 -3.13 14.93 24.62
N ASP A 154 -3.87 14.55 25.67
CA ASP A 154 -3.91 13.18 26.19
C ASP A 154 -4.55 12.20 25.20
N GLN A 155 -5.62 12.62 24.51
CA GLN A 155 -6.28 11.81 23.47
C GLN A 155 -5.40 11.67 22.23
N ILE A 156 -4.74 12.75 21.81
CA ILE A 156 -3.77 12.75 20.70
C ILE A 156 -2.59 11.82 21.05
N SER A 157 -2.04 11.92 22.27
CA SER A 157 -0.93 11.10 22.74
C SER A 157 -1.30 9.61 22.84
N SER A 158 -2.50 9.31 23.33
CA SER A 158 -3.04 7.94 23.37
C SER A 158 -3.20 7.34 21.97
N MET A 159 -3.69 8.13 21.01
CA MET A 159 -3.80 7.71 19.60
C MET A 159 -2.42 7.47 18.97
N LEU A 160 -1.42 8.33 19.23
CA LEU A 160 -0.05 8.14 18.76
C LEU A 160 0.57 6.85 19.33
N LEU A 161 0.38 6.58 20.62
CA LEU A 161 0.83 5.34 21.27
C LEU A 161 0.16 4.10 20.66
N PHE A 162 -1.17 4.14 20.47
CA PHE A 162 -1.93 3.08 19.83
C PHE A 162 -1.43 2.80 18.40
N VAL A 163 -1.30 3.83 17.55
CA VAL A 163 -0.82 3.69 16.17
C VAL A 163 0.61 3.15 16.12
N LYS A 164 1.48 3.59 17.03
CA LYS A 164 2.84 3.05 17.16
C LYS A 164 2.82 1.56 17.49
N GLN A 165 2.03 1.14 18.47
CA GLN A 165 1.94 -0.27 18.87
C GLN A 165 1.33 -1.13 17.75
N TYR A 166 0.20 -0.70 17.18
CA TYR A 166 -0.43 -1.35 16.03
C TYR A 166 0.55 -1.61 14.88
N LYS A 167 1.37 -0.61 14.53
CA LYS A 167 2.39 -0.71 13.47
C LYS A 167 3.52 -1.69 13.79
N GLN A 168 3.83 -1.92 15.06
CA GLN A 168 4.92 -2.78 15.51
C GLN A 168 4.48 -4.22 15.70
N ASP A 169 3.28 -4.42 16.28
CA ASP A 169 2.81 -5.71 16.77
C ASP A 169 1.81 -6.39 15.82
N VAL A 170 1.06 -5.64 15.01
CA VAL A 170 -0.09 -6.13 14.25
C VAL A 170 0.00 -5.88 12.74
N LEU A 171 0.59 -4.76 12.32
CA LEU A 171 0.69 -4.42 10.89
C LEU A 171 1.63 -5.38 10.15
N GLY A 172 1.07 -6.11 9.19
CA GLY A 172 1.79 -7.02 8.30
C GLY A 172 1.36 -6.88 6.85
N VAL A 173 2.09 -7.55 5.96
CA VAL A 173 1.80 -7.63 4.53
C VAL A 173 1.69 -9.09 4.13
N GLY A 174 0.55 -9.46 3.53
CA GLY A 174 0.35 -10.81 3.02
C GLY A 174 1.17 -11.08 1.75
N GLU A 175 1.85 -12.22 1.73
CA GLU A 175 2.44 -12.79 0.51
C GLU A 175 1.40 -13.72 -0.15
N VAL A 176 1.32 -13.73 -1.47
CA VAL A 176 0.48 -14.68 -2.23
C VAL A 176 1.23 -16.01 -2.33
N ALA A 177 0.53 -17.14 -2.21
CA ALA A 177 1.10 -18.48 -2.28
C ALA A 177 0.25 -19.40 -3.17
N LEU A 178 0.85 -20.38 -3.85
CA LEU A 178 0.08 -21.50 -4.38
C LEU A 178 -0.37 -22.44 -3.25
N PRO A 179 -1.45 -23.23 -3.46
CA PRO A 179 -1.81 -24.32 -2.56
C PRO A 179 -0.60 -25.23 -2.30
N GLY A 180 -0.25 -25.44 -1.03
CA GLY A 180 0.92 -26.21 -0.59
C GLY A 180 2.20 -25.41 -0.35
N GLU A 181 2.37 -24.21 -0.92
CA GLU A 181 3.62 -23.43 -0.79
C GLU A 181 3.69 -22.54 0.47
N ALA A 182 2.57 -22.35 1.17
CA ALA A 182 2.45 -21.46 2.32
C ALA A 182 3.41 -21.81 3.48
N GLY A 183 3.78 -23.08 3.65
CA GLY A 183 4.74 -23.52 4.67
C GLY A 183 6.14 -22.93 4.45
N ALA A 184 6.66 -23.04 3.23
CA ALA A 184 7.99 -22.55 2.87
C ALA A 184 8.10 -21.02 2.98
N LEU A 185 7.04 -20.29 2.62
CA LEU A 185 6.98 -18.83 2.81
C LEU A 185 7.02 -18.45 4.30
N ARG A 186 6.28 -19.16 5.17
CA ARG A 186 6.29 -18.92 6.61
C ARG A 186 7.66 -19.18 7.23
N GLU A 187 8.35 -20.23 6.80
CA GLU A 187 9.73 -20.50 7.23
C GLU A 187 10.70 -19.41 6.77
N ALA A 188 10.60 -18.95 5.51
CA ALA A 188 11.40 -17.85 5.00
C ALA A 188 11.13 -16.52 5.74
N ALA A 189 9.87 -16.22 6.08
CA ALA A 189 9.49 -15.06 6.88
C ALA A 189 10.10 -15.12 8.30
N ASN A 190 10.02 -16.29 8.96
CA ASN A 190 10.64 -16.49 10.28
C ASN A 190 12.16 -16.28 10.23
N GLN A 191 12.84 -16.75 9.18
CA GLN A 191 14.28 -16.53 8.98
C GLN A 191 14.65 -15.07 8.74
N ARG A 192 13.82 -14.29 8.03
CA ARG A 192 14.00 -12.83 7.86
C ARG A 192 13.91 -12.13 9.22
N SER A 193 12.86 -12.40 10.00
CA SER A 193 12.65 -11.83 11.35
C SER A 193 13.79 -12.18 12.33
N ALA A 194 14.35 -13.38 12.25
CA ALA A 194 15.50 -13.81 13.05
C ALA A 194 16.82 -13.10 12.65
N LYS A 195 16.97 -12.67 11.40
CA LYS A 195 18.12 -11.84 10.97
C LYS A 195 17.96 -10.39 11.43
N GLU A 196 16.77 -9.82 11.35
CA GLU A 196 16.52 -8.43 11.77
C GLU A 196 16.65 -8.23 13.29
N THR A 197 16.26 -9.22 14.10
CA THR A 197 16.49 -9.20 15.55
C THR A 197 17.97 -9.31 15.90
N LYS A 198 18.75 -10.16 15.22
CA LYS A 198 20.22 -10.20 15.38
C LYS A 198 20.91 -8.89 14.97
N ALA A 199 20.42 -8.21 13.94
CA ALA A 199 20.97 -6.92 13.48
C ALA A 199 20.69 -5.74 14.44
N LYS A 200 19.76 -5.88 15.40
CA LYS A 200 19.45 -4.88 16.42
C LYS A 200 20.29 -4.99 17.70
N VAL A 201 21.09 -6.05 17.87
CA VAL A 201 21.98 -6.21 19.03
C VAL A 201 23.27 -5.42 18.77
N PRO A 202 23.62 -4.41 19.59
CA PRO A 202 24.87 -3.67 19.40
C PRO A 202 26.07 -4.58 19.72
N PRO A 203 27.21 -4.43 19.02
CA PRO A 203 28.41 -5.18 19.34
C PRO A 203 28.88 -4.84 20.76
N THR A 204 29.15 -5.86 21.56
CA THR A 204 29.72 -5.71 22.91
C THR A 204 31.05 -4.95 22.86
N PRO A 205 31.31 -3.99 23.76
CA PRO A 205 32.55 -3.22 23.75
C PRO A 205 33.76 -4.15 23.99
N VAL A 206 34.69 -4.17 23.04
CA VAL A 206 35.99 -4.84 23.23
C VAL A 206 36.78 -4.01 24.22
N GLN A 207 37.08 -4.58 25.40
CA GLN A 207 37.95 -3.92 26.38
C GLN A 207 39.40 -3.93 25.87
N THR A 208 39.88 -2.79 25.39
CA THR A 208 41.30 -2.56 25.13
C THR A 208 42.06 -2.55 26.45
N LYS A 209 42.99 -3.50 26.63
CA LYS A 209 43.92 -3.45 27.77
C LYS A 209 44.82 -2.21 27.66
N PRO A 210 45.13 -1.51 28.76
CA PRO A 210 46.17 -0.48 28.74
C PRO A 210 47.53 -1.15 28.49
N GLY A 211 48.29 -0.61 27.53
CA GLY A 211 49.67 -1.00 27.31
C GLY A 211 50.59 -0.38 28.37
N VAL A 212 51.62 -1.13 28.75
CA VAL A 212 52.78 -0.67 29.53
C VAL A 212 53.86 -0.19 28.55
#